data_AF-A0A8S2EVP7-F1
#
_entry.id   AF-A0A8S2EVP7-F1
#
_cell.length_a   1.000
_cell.length_b   1.000
_cell.length_c   1.000
_cell.angle_alpha   90.00
_cell.angle_beta   90.00
_cell.angle_gamma   90.00
#
_symmetry.space_group_name_H-M   'P 1'
#
loop_
_entity.id
_entity.type
_entity.pdbx_description
1 polymer ?
#
loop_
_entity_poly.entity_id
_entity_poly.type
_entity_poly.pdbx_seq_one_letter_code
_entity_poly.pdbx_strand_id
1 'polypeptide(L)'
;LSFHILGPCHSCYPLILKWLGAQIEDDDDIKIAQFNGFLQSPSNLLTIGSGMTTFDEVLLITNKTVKGQCVVEKLAIGNNVQMGNNCLIYGGTTIPPYSVVGSMTCVTQEDGMFEPKDIILGVPARKMPFHMSPTSLAADGINKTKISLTCSYWQKITAELLAKSILVLFVLVIKSLNINMCFSCLLLLVIYSALLCLLWSSLYEKRQSEPQPKANTLGWHYIMSGVIRRDYTLFVSPLLGGTQWLIYLLRGLGAKIIGNDVLITDFQNVLDYPFITIFNHVRISTRAIIQCHTYEQRILKLMPTTVGPYSILRSMSMVFPGCQLKGGNIINPCTLILKDDQLPENTEWLGCPPKMIAH
;
A
#
# COMPACT_ATOMS: atom_id res chain seq x y z
N LEU A 1 -2.29 10.88 10.90
CA LEU A 1 -2.56 9.46 10.56
C LEU A 1 -2.33 9.09 9.08
N SER A 2 -2.19 10.04 8.14
CA SER A 2 -2.05 9.75 6.71
C SER A 2 -0.60 9.64 6.19
N PHE A 3 0.44 9.72 7.02
CA PHE A 3 1.83 9.84 6.53
C PHE A 3 2.44 8.55 5.91
N HIS A 4 1.77 7.40 6.00
CA HIS A 4 2.23 6.12 5.40
C HIS A 4 1.67 5.95 3.98
N ILE A 5 0.43 6.36 3.78
CA ILE A 5 -0.21 6.54 2.45
C ILE A 5 0.43 7.76 1.76
N LEU A 6 0.77 8.72 2.60
CA LEU A 6 1.48 9.97 2.48
C LEU A 6 2.97 10.00 2.01
N GLY A 7 3.38 9.50 0.83
CA GLY A 7 4.68 9.80 0.18
C GLY A 7 5.35 11.17 0.49
N PRO A 8 6.70 11.28 0.38
CA PRO A 8 7.48 12.40 0.91
C PRO A 8 7.17 13.78 0.32
N CYS A 9 6.60 13.87 -0.89
CA CYS A 9 6.45 15.14 -1.62
C CYS A 9 5.05 15.36 -2.23
N HIS A 10 3.96 14.99 -1.55
CA HIS A 10 2.61 15.19 -2.13
C HIS A 10 2.35 16.60 -2.63
N SER A 11 2.86 17.61 -1.92
CA SER A 11 2.72 19.01 -2.33
C SER A 11 3.50 19.34 -3.60
N CYS A 12 4.55 18.58 -3.93
CA CYS A 12 5.37 18.82 -5.12
C CYS A 12 4.97 17.95 -6.31
N TYR A 13 4.30 16.81 -6.09
CA TYR A 13 3.91 15.90 -7.17
C TYR A 13 3.02 16.57 -8.24
N PRO A 14 1.96 17.33 -7.89
CA PRO A 14 1.17 18.06 -8.88
C PRO A 14 2.00 19.08 -9.67
N LEU A 15 2.88 19.82 -8.99
CA LEU A 15 3.78 20.79 -9.63
C LEU A 15 4.71 20.12 -10.66
N ILE A 16 5.31 18.99 -10.30
CA ILE A 16 6.18 18.22 -11.21
C ILE A 16 5.37 17.69 -12.40
N LEU A 17 4.15 17.18 -12.17
CA LEU A 17 3.29 16.70 -13.26
C LEU A 17 2.88 17.82 -14.22
N LYS A 18 2.52 19.01 -13.70
CA LYS A 18 2.27 20.20 -14.51
C LYS A 18 3.49 20.59 -15.35
N TRP A 19 4.68 20.57 -14.74
CA TRP A 19 5.92 20.86 -15.46
C TRP A 19 6.21 19.84 -16.58
N LEU A 20 5.86 18.58 -16.36
CA LEU A 20 5.92 17.52 -17.37
C LEU A 20 4.76 17.57 -18.39
N GLY A 21 3.83 18.53 -18.26
CA GLY A 21 2.77 18.82 -19.23
C GLY A 21 1.36 18.36 -18.84
N ALA A 22 1.15 17.79 -17.66
CA ALA A 22 -0.19 17.39 -17.20
C ALA A 22 -1.09 18.60 -16.97
N GLN A 23 -2.37 18.44 -17.30
CA GLN A 23 -3.40 19.45 -17.03
C GLN A 23 -4.00 19.17 -15.64
N ILE A 24 -3.75 20.06 -14.69
CA ILE A 24 -4.21 19.89 -13.31
C ILE A 24 -4.97 21.15 -12.88
N GLU A 25 -6.22 20.98 -12.43
CA GLU A 25 -7.10 22.10 -12.03
C GLU A 25 -6.62 22.80 -10.74
N ASP A 26 -6.35 22.03 -9.68
CA ASP A 26 -5.92 22.56 -8.38
C ASP A 26 -4.78 21.70 -7.80
N ASP A 27 -3.66 22.33 -7.46
CA ASP A 27 -2.46 21.66 -6.95
C ASP A 27 -2.57 21.31 -5.46
N ASP A 28 -3.28 22.11 -4.67
CA ASP A 28 -3.21 22.05 -3.21
C ASP A 28 -4.11 20.94 -2.62
N ASP A 29 -5.04 20.38 -3.40
CA ASP A 29 -5.99 19.32 -2.96
C ASP A 29 -5.73 17.92 -3.55
N ILE A 30 -4.59 17.71 -4.23
CA ILE A 30 -4.24 16.39 -4.81
C ILE A 30 -3.33 15.58 -3.87
N LYS A 31 -3.71 14.33 -3.60
CA LYS A 31 -3.01 13.42 -2.68
C LYS A 31 -2.57 12.14 -3.40
N ILE A 32 -1.33 12.11 -3.90
CA ILE A 32 -0.78 10.96 -4.66
C ILE A 32 0.15 10.07 -3.83
N ALA A 33 -0.28 8.88 -3.37
CA ALA A 33 0.52 8.02 -2.49
C ALA A 33 1.90 7.61 -3.05
N GLN A 34 1.92 7.09 -4.27
CA GLN A 34 3.14 6.74 -4.98
C GLN A 34 3.24 7.50 -6.29
N PHE A 35 4.35 8.21 -6.49
CA PHE A 35 4.57 9.02 -7.67
C PHE A 35 4.95 8.22 -8.91
N ASN A 36 5.63 7.08 -8.73
CA ASN A 36 6.21 6.31 -9.82
C ASN A 36 5.16 5.85 -10.85
N GLY A 37 3.96 5.47 -10.41
CA GLY A 37 2.89 5.01 -11.32
C GLY A 37 2.41 6.09 -12.29
N PHE A 38 2.50 7.37 -11.90
CA PHE A 38 2.15 8.49 -12.76
C PHE A 38 3.24 8.81 -13.80
N LEU A 39 4.51 8.53 -13.46
CA LEU A 39 5.65 8.75 -14.36
C LEU A 39 5.80 7.68 -15.45
N GLN A 40 5.09 6.56 -15.35
CA GLN A 40 5.13 5.51 -16.39
C GLN A 40 4.36 5.92 -17.65
N SER A 41 3.43 6.88 -17.53
CA SER A 41 2.72 7.47 -18.66
C SER A 41 3.26 8.87 -18.97
N PRO A 42 3.29 9.30 -20.25
CA PRO A 42 3.57 10.69 -20.60
C PRO A 42 2.57 11.63 -19.93
N SER A 43 3.07 12.50 -19.04
CA SER A 43 2.24 13.39 -18.22
C SER A 43 1.38 14.35 -19.05
N ASN A 44 1.82 14.73 -20.26
CA ASN A 44 1.07 15.59 -21.18
C ASN A 44 -0.24 14.97 -21.72
N LEU A 45 -0.51 13.70 -21.41
CA LEU A 45 -1.74 12.99 -21.74
C LEU A 45 -2.71 12.92 -20.56
N LEU A 46 -2.31 13.40 -19.39
CA LEU A 46 -3.09 13.32 -18.15
C LEU A 46 -3.83 14.64 -17.91
N THR A 47 -5.14 14.53 -17.68
CA THR A 47 -5.98 15.60 -17.13
C THR A 47 -6.47 15.15 -15.75
N ILE A 48 -6.14 15.91 -14.70
CA ILE A 48 -6.43 15.57 -13.31
C ILE A 48 -7.26 16.67 -12.67
N GLY A 49 -8.43 16.29 -12.17
CA GLY A 49 -9.33 17.14 -11.40
C GLY A 49 -8.86 17.41 -9.97
N SER A 50 -9.46 18.43 -9.35
CA SER A 50 -9.25 18.79 -7.95
C SER A 50 -9.67 17.68 -6.98
N GLY A 51 -9.01 17.55 -5.82
CA GLY A 51 -9.43 16.60 -4.77
C GLY A 51 -9.12 15.12 -5.02
N MET A 52 -8.36 14.79 -6.06
CA MET A 52 -7.96 13.41 -6.36
C MET A 52 -7.13 12.81 -5.22
N THR A 53 -7.47 11.59 -4.80
CA THR A 53 -6.68 10.80 -3.85
C THR A 53 -6.34 9.44 -4.43
N THR A 54 -5.05 9.09 -4.49
CA THR A 54 -4.59 7.76 -4.92
C THR A 54 -3.86 7.04 -3.81
N PHE A 55 -3.98 5.71 -3.80
CA PHE A 55 -3.27 4.83 -2.87
C PHE A 55 -2.13 4.08 -3.58
N ASP A 56 -1.70 2.95 -3.01
CA ASP A 56 -0.46 2.28 -3.36
C ASP A 56 -0.53 1.63 -4.75
N GLU A 57 0.54 1.72 -5.53
CA GLU A 57 0.67 1.05 -6.83
C GLU A 57 -0.46 1.33 -7.86
N VAL A 58 -0.99 2.56 -7.90
CA VAL A 58 -1.90 2.97 -8.99
C VAL A 58 -1.10 3.18 -10.28
N LEU A 59 -1.48 2.48 -11.33
CA LEU A 59 -0.83 2.54 -12.63
C LEU A 59 -1.74 3.17 -13.68
N LEU A 60 -1.22 4.18 -14.38
CA LEU A 60 -1.88 4.82 -15.51
C LEU A 60 -1.16 4.39 -16.78
N ILE A 61 -1.87 3.79 -17.74
CA ILE A 61 -1.33 3.33 -19.02
C ILE A 61 -2.00 4.07 -20.16
N THR A 62 -1.37 5.14 -20.63
CA THR A 62 -1.87 5.97 -21.75
C THR A 62 -1.45 5.47 -23.14
N ASN A 63 -0.51 4.52 -23.19
CA ASN A 63 -0.01 3.93 -24.43
C ASN A 63 -0.22 2.40 -24.43
N LYS A 64 -0.79 1.86 -25.50
CA LYS A 64 -0.99 0.42 -25.69
C LYS A 64 -0.53 0.01 -27.07
N THR A 65 0.12 -1.16 -27.18
CA THR A 65 0.48 -1.71 -28.49
C THR A 65 -0.64 -2.62 -28.97
N VAL A 66 -1.32 -2.21 -30.04
CA VAL A 66 -2.41 -2.98 -30.66
C VAL A 66 -2.02 -3.27 -32.10
N LYS A 67 -1.92 -4.56 -32.45
CA LYS A 67 -1.57 -5.01 -33.82
C LYS A 67 -0.29 -4.38 -34.37
N GLY A 68 0.74 -4.22 -33.53
CA GLY A 68 2.02 -3.63 -33.91
C GLY A 68 2.03 -2.09 -34.02
N GLN A 69 0.92 -1.43 -33.72
CA GLN A 69 0.85 0.03 -33.63
C GLN A 69 0.77 0.48 -32.17
N CYS A 70 1.54 1.53 -31.83
CA CYS A 70 1.43 2.18 -30.54
C CYS A 70 0.27 3.17 -30.59
N VAL A 71 -0.82 2.84 -29.88
CA VAL A 71 -1.98 3.71 -29.71
C VAL A 71 -1.77 4.52 -28.44
N VAL A 72 -1.82 5.83 -28.57
CA VAL A 72 -1.60 6.78 -27.48
C VAL A 72 -2.88 7.59 -27.28
N GLU A 73 -3.43 7.55 -26.08
CA GLU A 73 -4.72 8.17 -25.76
C GLU A 73 -4.61 9.00 -24.49
N LYS A 74 -5.42 10.06 -24.41
CA LYS A 74 -5.52 10.89 -23.21
C LYS A 74 -6.29 10.16 -22.11
N LEU A 75 -5.97 10.48 -20.87
CA LEU A 75 -6.67 9.98 -19.69
C LEU A 75 -7.17 11.16 -18.86
N ALA A 76 -8.46 11.19 -18.57
CA ALA A 76 -9.08 12.23 -17.76
C ALA A 76 -9.59 11.66 -16.44
N ILE A 77 -9.22 12.30 -15.33
CA ILE A 77 -9.64 11.95 -13.98
C ILE A 77 -10.44 13.14 -13.44
N GLY A 78 -11.71 12.92 -13.09
CA GLY A 78 -12.60 13.95 -12.57
C GLY A 78 -12.28 14.40 -11.14
N ASN A 79 -13.04 15.38 -10.67
CA ASN A 79 -12.88 15.96 -9.34
C ASN A 79 -13.27 14.97 -8.23
N ASN A 80 -12.54 14.98 -7.12
CA ASN A 80 -12.78 14.16 -5.92
C ASN A 80 -12.82 12.65 -6.17
N VAL A 81 -12.05 12.17 -7.15
CA VAL A 81 -11.90 10.74 -7.43
C VAL A 81 -10.97 10.07 -6.42
N GLN A 82 -11.35 8.88 -5.94
CA GLN A 82 -10.50 8.05 -5.09
C GLN A 82 -10.09 6.78 -5.84
N MET A 83 -8.81 6.44 -5.83
CA MET A 83 -8.28 5.25 -6.51
C MET A 83 -7.59 4.33 -5.52
N GLY A 84 -8.14 3.13 -5.36
CA GLY A 84 -7.68 2.00 -4.54
C GLY A 84 -6.26 1.55 -4.83
N ASN A 85 -5.77 0.61 -4.02
CA ASN A 85 -4.45 0.01 -4.24
C ASN A 85 -4.43 -0.82 -5.52
N ASN A 86 -3.31 -0.86 -6.23
CA ASN A 86 -3.10 -1.74 -7.38
C ASN A 86 -4.14 -1.56 -8.50
N CYS A 87 -4.68 -0.35 -8.67
CA CYS A 87 -5.60 -0.07 -9.77
C CYS A 87 -4.84 0.16 -11.07
N LEU A 88 -5.44 -0.27 -12.19
CA LEU A 88 -4.94 -0.07 -13.53
C LEU A 88 -5.94 0.74 -14.33
N ILE A 89 -5.51 1.87 -14.92
CA ILE A 89 -6.40 2.73 -15.71
C ILE A 89 -5.76 2.97 -17.08
N TYR A 90 -6.46 2.55 -18.13
CA TYR A 90 -6.02 2.72 -19.50
C TYR A 90 -6.41 4.08 -20.09
N GLY A 91 -5.59 4.57 -21.01
CA GLY A 91 -5.87 5.74 -21.84
C GLY A 91 -7.14 5.55 -22.66
N GLY A 92 -7.77 6.67 -23.01
CA GLY A 92 -9.08 6.69 -23.67
C GLY A 92 -10.25 6.63 -22.68
N THR A 93 -9.98 6.50 -21.38
CA THR A 93 -11.01 6.52 -20.32
C THR A 93 -11.15 7.89 -19.68
N THR A 94 -12.35 8.16 -19.18
CA THR A 94 -12.65 9.33 -18.35
C THR A 94 -13.30 8.85 -17.07
N ILE A 95 -12.64 9.06 -15.93
CA ILE A 95 -13.21 8.71 -14.63
C ILE A 95 -14.08 9.88 -14.16
N PRO A 96 -15.40 9.69 -13.96
CA PRO A 96 -16.30 10.78 -13.63
C PRO A 96 -16.06 11.28 -12.19
N PRO A 97 -16.47 12.53 -11.88
CA PRO A 97 -16.22 13.13 -10.57
C PRO A 97 -16.94 12.38 -9.44
N TYR A 98 -16.34 12.43 -8.23
CA TYR A 98 -16.80 11.77 -7.00
C TYR A 98 -16.85 10.24 -7.07
N SER A 99 -16.20 9.64 -8.06
CA SER A 99 -16.18 8.19 -8.24
C SER A 99 -15.08 7.53 -7.43
N VAL A 100 -15.27 6.25 -7.11
CA VAL A 100 -14.26 5.45 -6.42
C VAL A 100 -13.89 4.24 -7.26
N VAL A 101 -12.62 4.15 -7.63
CA VAL A 101 -12.04 2.96 -8.26
C VAL A 101 -11.52 2.08 -7.14
N GLY A 102 -12.11 0.90 -6.96
CA GLY A 102 -11.73 -0.04 -5.90
C GLY A 102 -10.39 -0.71 -6.18
N SER A 103 -9.74 -1.26 -5.15
CA SER A 103 -8.43 -1.90 -5.33
C SER A 103 -8.46 -3.04 -6.36
N MET A 104 -7.33 -3.27 -7.03
CA MET A 104 -7.16 -4.31 -8.07
C MET A 104 -8.10 -4.18 -9.28
N THR A 105 -8.75 -3.02 -9.45
CA THR A 105 -9.66 -2.77 -10.58
C THR A 105 -8.87 -2.39 -11.82
N CYS A 106 -9.29 -2.91 -12.96
CA CYS A 106 -8.74 -2.56 -14.26
C CYS A 106 -9.81 -1.84 -15.08
N VAL A 107 -9.61 -0.55 -15.35
CA VAL A 107 -10.55 0.28 -16.11
C VAL A 107 -10.03 0.48 -17.53
N THR A 108 -10.85 0.10 -18.49
CA THR A 108 -10.60 0.20 -19.94
C THR A 108 -11.72 0.97 -20.62
N GLN A 109 -11.49 1.40 -21.86
CA GLN A 109 -12.51 2.08 -22.67
C GLN A 109 -13.70 1.16 -23.03
N GLU A 110 -13.47 -0.16 -23.02
CA GLU A 110 -14.48 -1.18 -23.37
C GLU A 110 -15.46 -1.44 -22.22
N ASP A 111 -15.12 -1.04 -20.99
CA ASP A 111 -15.95 -1.26 -19.80
C ASP A 111 -17.20 -0.35 -19.75
N GLY A 112 -17.32 0.58 -20.70
CA GLY A 112 -18.46 1.48 -20.84
C GLY A 112 -18.30 2.82 -20.11
N MET A 113 -19.36 3.63 -20.15
CA MET A 113 -19.38 4.94 -19.51
C MET A 113 -19.85 4.80 -18.07
N PHE A 114 -19.05 5.33 -17.15
CA PHE A 114 -19.41 5.44 -15.74
C PHE A 114 -20.09 6.79 -15.47
N GLU A 115 -20.89 6.85 -14.42
CA GLU A 115 -21.57 8.07 -13.96
C GLU A 115 -20.89 8.65 -12.72
N PRO A 116 -21.06 9.96 -12.45
CA PRO A 116 -20.57 10.55 -11.20
C PRO A 116 -21.08 9.81 -9.96
N LYS A 117 -20.20 9.63 -8.96
CA LYS A 117 -20.47 8.88 -7.70
C LYS A 117 -20.60 7.37 -7.86
N ASP A 118 -20.18 6.82 -8.99
CA ASP A 118 -20.10 5.38 -9.15
C ASP A 118 -18.93 4.78 -8.37
N ILE A 119 -19.16 3.58 -7.83
CA ILE A 119 -18.10 2.73 -7.29
C ILE A 119 -17.79 1.70 -8.37
N ILE A 120 -16.56 1.76 -8.90
CA ILE A 120 -16.07 0.94 -9.99
C ILE A 120 -15.17 -0.12 -9.38
N LEU A 121 -15.50 -1.39 -9.58
CA LEU A 121 -14.71 -2.50 -9.05
C LEU A 121 -14.64 -3.66 -10.03
N GLY A 122 -13.43 -4.22 -10.18
CA GLY A 122 -13.21 -5.52 -10.80
C GLY A 122 -12.41 -5.55 -12.09
N VAL A 123 -12.28 -6.76 -12.64
CA VAL A 123 -11.64 -7.04 -13.94
C VAL A 123 -12.52 -8.05 -14.70
N PRO A 124 -13.34 -7.62 -15.69
CA PRO A 124 -13.49 -6.25 -16.19
C PRO A 124 -14.13 -5.30 -15.16
N ALA A 125 -13.87 -3.99 -15.28
CA ALA A 125 -14.42 -3.00 -14.38
C ALA A 125 -15.95 -2.93 -14.50
N ARG A 126 -16.66 -2.94 -13.37
CA ARG A 126 -18.11 -2.82 -13.33
C ARG A 126 -18.56 -1.84 -12.25
N LYS A 127 -19.67 -1.15 -12.52
CA LYS A 127 -20.40 -0.37 -11.51
C LYS A 127 -20.96 -1.32 -10.45
N MET A 128 -20.68 -1.00 -9.19
CA MET A 128 -21.27 -1.68 -8.05
C MET A 128 -22.70 -1.19 -7.80
N PRO A 129 -23.61 -2.05 -7.27
CA PRO A 129 -25.02 -1.72 -7.11
C PRO A 129 -25.32 -0.73 -5.98
N PHE A 130 -24.30 -0.27 -5.25
CA PHE A 130 -24.42 0.67 -4.14
C PHE A 130 -23.64 1.95 -4.44
N HIS A 131 -24.23 3.08 -4.06
CA HIS A 131 -23.61 4.39 -4.17
C HIS A 131 -23.00 4.81 -2.84
N MET A 132 -21.95 5.62 -2.91
CA MET A 132 -21.43 6.27 -1.72
C MET A 132 -22.46 7.29 -1.22
N SER A 133 -22.82 7.23 0.06
CA SER A 133 -23.73 8.21 0.64
C SER A 133 -23.07 9.61 0.62
N PRO A 134 -23.83 10.68 0.28
CA PRO A 134 -23.29 12.03 0.12
C PRO A 134 -22.86 12.69 1.45
N THR A 135 -23.12 12.06 2.59
CA THR A 135 -22.86 12.61 3.92
C THR A 135 -21.41 12.36 4.35
N SER A 136 -20.48 13.18 3.84
CA SER A 136 -19.30 13.71 4.57
C SER A 136 -18.24 14.28 3.61
N LEU A 137 -18.65 15.12 2.64
CA LEU A 137 -17.71 15.96 1.87
C LEU A 137 -17.16 17.16 2.69
N ALA A 138 -17.53 17.27 3.97
CA ALA A 138 -17.15 18.36 4.86
C ALA A 138 -16.42 17.84 6.10
N ALA A 139 -15.19 17.36 5.93
CA ALA A 139 -14.26 17.20 7.04
C ALA A 139 -12.83 17.46 6.56
N ASP A 140 -12.57 18.68 6.06
CA ASP A 140 -11.21 19.20 5.94
C ASP A 140 -11.18 20.66 6.40
N GLY A 141 -11.46 20.85 7.69
CA GLY A 141 -11.00 22.00 8.46
C GLY A 141 -9.65 21.69 9.10
N ILE A 142 -8.63 21.33 8.32
CA ILE A 142 -7.25 21.36 8.81
C ILE A 142 -6.52 22.45 8.03
N ASN A 143 -6.53 23.66 8.58
CA ASN A 143 -5.62 24.74 8.21
C ASN A 143 -4.18 24.24 8.34
N LYS A 144 -3.61 23.67 7.27
CA LYS A 144 -2.20 23.34 7.19
C LYS A 144 -1.47 24.54 6.60
N THR A 145 -0.82 25.31 7.47
CA THR A 145 0.09 26.36 7.04
C THR A 145 1.21 25.73 6.19
N LYS A 146 1.49 26.30 5.00
CA LYS A 146 2.53 25.83 4.05
C LYS A 146 3.89 25.56 4.69
N ILE A 147 4.19 26.21 5.83
CA ILE A 147 5.41 26.07 6.63
C ILE A 147 5.54 24.68 7.30
N SER A 148 4.42 24.02 7.64
CA SER A 148 4.43 22.67 8.24
C SER A 148 4.85 21.58 7.24
N LEU A 149 4.48 21.76 5.95
CA LEU A 149 4.75 20.78 4.89
C LEU A 149 6.22 20.77 4.48
N THR A 150 6.84 21.94 4.30
CA THR A 150 8.27 22.06 3.97
C THR A 150 9.17 21.53 5.07
N CYS A 151 8.81 21.73 6.35
CA CYS A 151 9.53 21.16 7.48
C CYS A 151 9.53 19.62 7.43
N SER A 152 8.39 18.99 7.17
CA SER A 152 8.28 17.52 7.10
C SER A 152 9.10 16.89 5.96
N TYR A 153 9.28 17.60 4.85
CA TYR A 153 10.08 17.15 3.71
C TYR A 153 11.57 17.07 4.05
N TRP A 154 12.13 18.14 4.61
CA TRP A 154 13.53 18.17 5.03
C TRP A 154 13.82 17.17 6.15
N GLN A 155 12.87 16.95 7.07
CA GLN A 155 12.97 15.91 8.09
C GLN A 155 13.09 14.50 7.46
N LYS A 156 12.34 14.21 6.38
CA LYS A 156 12.48 12.93 5.65
C LYS A 156 13.82 12.81 4.93
N ILE A 157 14.26 13.84 4.23
CA ILE A 157 15.57 13.81 3.53
C ILE A 157 16.70 13.59 4.52
N THR A 158 16.69 14.31 5.64
CA THR A 158 17.72 14.17 6.67
C THR A 158 17.67 12.79 7.33
N ALA A 159 16.49 12.24 7.61
CA ALA A 159 16.32 10.87 8.07
C ALA A 159 16.90 9.83 7.08
N GLU A 160 16.62 9.99 5.78
CA GLU A 160 17.16 9.15 4.71
C GLU A 160 18.69 9.23 4.61
N LEU A 161 19.24 10.43 4.63
CA LEU A 161 20.69 10.65 4.59
C LEU A 161 21.36 10.05 5.83
N LEU A 162 20.76 10.20 7.01
CA LEU A 162 21.26 9.68 8.27
C LEU A 162 21.19 8.15 8.34
N ALA A 163 20.09 7.54 7.91
CA ALA A 163 19.97 6.09 7.84
C ALA A 163 21.02 5.48 6.89
N LYS A 164 21.21 6.09 5.71
CA LYS A 164 22.20 5.63 4.71
C LYS A 164 23.63 5.88 5.15
N SER A 165 23.93 6.99 5.81
CA SER A 165 25.28 7.26 6.31
C SER A 165 25.67 6.27 7.41
N ILE A 166 24.74 5.91 8.31
CA ILE A 166 24.94 4.85 9.31
C ILE A 166 25.22 3.50 8.62
N LEU A 167 24.45 3.15 7.58
CA LEU A 167 24.66 1.91 6.83
C LEU A 167 26.05 1.88 6.16
N VAL A 168 26.47 2.98 5.54
CA VAL A 168 27.80 3.10 4.92
C VAL A 168 28.90 2.99 5.99
N LEU A 169 28.76 3.69 7.11
CA LEU A 169 29.71 3.60 8.24
C LEU A 169 29.82 2.17 8.76
N PHE A 170 28.70 1.46 8.91
CA PHE A 170 28.70 0.06 9.32
C PHE A 170 29.52 -0.80 8.36
N VAL A 171 29.31 -0.65 7.05
CA VAL A 171 30.09 -1.39 6.02
C VAL A 171 31.59 -1.06 6.10
N LEU A 172 31.94 0.21 6.33
CA LEU A 172 33.34 0.63 6.48
C LEU A 172 34.00 0.04 7.73
N VAL A 173 33.31 0.02 8.87
CA VAL A 173 33.81 -0.58 10.12
C VAL A 173 34.00 -2.09 9.98
N ILE A 174 33.06 -2.78 9.36
CA ILE A 174 33.19 -4.22 9.08
C ILE A 174 34.43 -4.49 8.23
N LYS A 175 34.66 -3.67 7.20
CA LYS A 175 35.81 -3.80 6.31
C LYS A 175 37.13 -3.52 7.05
N SER A 176 37.18 -2.55 7.96
CA SER A 176 38.39 -2.28 8.75
C SER A 176 38.71 -3.40 9.74
N LEU A 177 37.70 -4.10 10.25
CA LEU A 177 37.84 -5.25 11.15
C LEU A 177 38.21 -6.56 10.43
N ASN A 178 38.38 -6.55 9.09
CA ASN A 178 38.65 -7.75 8.27
C ASN A 178 37.66 -8.90 8.51
N ILE A 179 36.41 -8.58 8.86
CA ILE A 179 35.36 -9.57 9.05
C ILE A 179 34.94 -10.14 7.69
N ASN A 180 34.76 -11.45 7.61
CA ASN A 180 34.28 -12.11 6.39
C ASN A 180 32.93 -11.53 5.94
N MET A 181 32.79 -11.27 4.64
CA MET A 181 31.62 -10.64 4.04
C MET A 181 30.31 -11.39 4.34
N CYS A 182 30.33 -12.73 4.37
CA CYS A 182 29.13 -13.50 4.69
C CYS A 182 28.66 -13.28 6.14
N PHE A 183 29.62 -13.23 7.07
CA PHE A 183 29.32 -13.01 8.49
C PHE A 183 28.83 -11.59 8.74
N SER A 184 29.37 -10.60 8.02
CA SER A 184 28.90 -9.23 8.12
C SER A 184 27.51 -9.00 7.54
N CYS A 185 27.15 -9.67 6.44
CA CYS A 185 25.78 -9.66 5.92
C CYS A 185 24.78 -10.26 6.92
N LEU A 186 25.13 -11.37 7.59
CA LEU A 186 24.31 -11.95 8.65
C LEU A 186 24.17 -11.00 9.84
N LEU A 187 25.27 -10.39 10.29
CA LEU A 187 25.25 -9.44 11.40
C LEU A 187 24.39 -8.21 11.07
N LEU A 188 24.52 -7.66 9.85
CA LEU A 188 23.69 -6.56 9.36
C LEU A 188 22.21 -6.95 9.43
N LEU A 189 21.86 -8.14 8.94
CA LEU A 189 20.49 -8.63 8.93
C LEU A 189 19.90 -8.74 10.34
N VAL A 190 20.67 -9.24 11.31
CA VAL A 190 20.23 -9.33 12.72
C VAL A 190 20.05 -7.95 13.34
N ILE A 191 21.05 -7.07 13.20
CA ILE A 191 21.01 -5.72 13.77
C ILE A 191 19.84 -4.93 13.19
N TYR A 192 19.68 -4.99 11.87
CA TYR A 192 18.64 -4.23 11.17
C TYR A 192 17.23 -4.74 11.51
N SER A 193 17.08 -6.06 11.67
CA SER A 193 15.85 -6.69 12.20
C SER A 193 15.54 -6.24 13.63
N ALA A 194 16.53 -6.21 14.51
CA ALA A 194 16.36 -5.77 15.89
C ALA A 194 15.99 -4.27 15.97
N LEU A 195 16.67 -3.42 15.20
CA LEU A 195 16.37 -1.98 15.11
C LEU A 195 14.94 -1.74 14.63
N LEU A 196 14.48 -2.48 13.61
CA LEU A 196 13.12 -2.38 13.12
C LEU A 196 12.11 -2.75 14.22
N CYS A 197 12.32 -3.86 14.93
CA CYS A 197 11.47 -4.26 16.05
C CYS A 197 11.44 -3.23 17.18
N LEU A 198 12.59 -2.72 17.61
CA LEU A 198 12.70 -1.73 18.69
C LEU A 198 12.01 -0.41 18.36
N LEU A 199 12.21 0.10 17.13
CA LEU A 199 11.55 1.33 16.69
C LEU A 199 10.05 1.12 16.52
N TRP A 200 9.64 -0.03 16.01
CA TRP A 200 8.23 -0.36 15.84
C TRP A 200 7.50 -0.53 17.17
N SER A 201 8.06 -1.26 18.13
CA SER A 201 7.45 -1.45 19.45
C SER A 201 7.29 -0.12 20.19
N SER A 202 8.32 0.74 20.17
CA SER A 202 8.25 2.08 20.75
C SER A 202 7.15 2.94 20.12
N LEU A 203 6.93 2.81 18.80
CA LEU A 203 5.85 3.50 18.11
C LEU A 203 4.48 2.92 18.44
N TYR A 204 4.37 1.59 18.50
CA TYR A 204 3.12 0.90 18.76
C TYR A 204 2.57 1.25 20.15
N GLU A 205 3.43 1.22 21.17
CA GLU A 205 3.08 1.58 22.55
C GLU A 205 2.59 3.03 22.62
N LYS A 206 3.31 3.97 21.99
CA LYS A 206 2.90 5.39 21.91
C LYS A 206 1.58 5.60 21.13
N ARG A 207 1.29 4.78 20.12
CA ARG A 207 0.02 4.84 19.37
C ARG A 207 -1.17 4.34 20.20
N GLN A 208 -0.98 3.34 21.04
CA GLN A 208 -2.06 2.89 21.93
C GLN A 208 -2.40 3.95 23.00
N SER A 209 -1.38 4.65 23.53
CA SER A 209 -1.60 5.71 24.51
C SER A 209 -2.17 7.00 23.91
N GLU A 210 -1.86 7.30 22.64
CA GLU A 210 -2.32 8.50 21.93
C GLU A 210 -2.96 8.14 20.57
N PRO A 211 -4.28 7.88 20.51
CA PRO A 211 -4.97 7.47 19.28
C PRO A 211 -4.98 8.55 18.18
N GLN A 212 -4.73 9.82 18.54
CA GLN A 212 -4.47 10.92 17.61
C GLN A 212 -3.13 11.59 17.92
N PRO A 213 -2.01 11.04 17.41
CA PRO A 213 -0.70 11.57 17.74
C PRO A 213 -0.55 12.99 17.18
N LYS A 214 -0.13 13.93 18.03
CA LYS A 214 0.17 15.32 17.62
C LYS A 214 1.27 15.31 16.55
N ALA A 215 1.04 16.00 15.44
CA ALA A 215 1.86 15.94 14.22
C ALA A 215 3.37 16.22 14.44
N ASN A 216 3.74 16.96 15.48
CA ASN A 216 5.11 17.43 15.68
C ASN A 216 5.96 16.53 16.60
N THR A 217 5.36 15.81 17.56
CA THR A 217 6.13 15.03 18.56
C THR A 217 6.47 13.62 18.08
N LEU A 218 5.61 13.04 17.23
CA LEU A 218 5.81 11.71 16.66
C LEU A 218 6.28 11.72 15.19
N GLY A 219 6.41 12.89 14.57
CA GLY A 219 6.80 13.03 13.16
C GLY A 219 8.13 12.35 12.83
N TRP A 220 9.19 12.63 13.60
CA TRP A 220 10.52 12.05 13.38
C TRP A 220 10.58 10.53 13.58
N HIS A 221 9.98 10.03 14.65
CA HIS A 221 9.94 8.59 14.91
C HIS A 221 9.18 7.85 13.80
N TYR A 222 8.07 8.42 13.34
CA TYR A 222 7.29 7.89 12.23
C TYR A 222 8.07 7.88 10.92
N ILE A 223 8.75 8.99 10.62
CA ILE A 223 9.61 9.12 9.44
C ILE A 223 10.73 8.08 9.48
N MET A 224 11.45 7.96 10.60
CA MET A 224 12.55 7.01 10.76
C MET A 224 12.09 5.55 10.62
N SER A 225 10.96 5.19 11.23
CA SER A 225 10.36 3.86 11.06
C SER A 225 9.96 3.59 9.61
N GLY A 226 9.41 4.58 8.91
CA GLY A 226 9.10 4.48 7.48
C GLY A 226 10.34 4.26 6.60
N VAL A 227 11.42 5.03 6.84
CA VAL A 227 12.70 4.89 6.12
C VAL A 227 13.30 3.51 6.36
N ILE A 228 13.40 3.10 7.63
CA ILE A 228 14.00 1.82 7.99
C ILE A 228 13.19 0.66 7.44
N ARG A 229 11.85 0.71 7.50
CA ARG A 229 11.00 -0.32 6.88
C ARG A 229 11.21 -0.41 5.37
N ARG A 230 11.36 0.72 4.67
CA ARG A 230 11.58 0.76 3.22
C ARG A 230 12.92 0.15 2.85
N ASP A 231 13.98 0.57 3.51
CA ASP A 231 15.33 0.03 3.29
C ASP A 231 15.39 -1.46 3.69
N TYR A 232 14.69 -1.87 4.76
CA TYR A 232 14.50 -3.28 5.13
C TYR A 232 13.94 -4.08 3.98
N THR A 233 12.86 -3.56 3.40
CA THR A 233 12.13 -4.21 2.33
C THR A 233 12.98 -4.35 1.07
N LEU A 234 13.82 -3.36 0.76
CA LEU A 234 14.66 -3.38 -0.44
C LEU A 234 15.89 -4.27 -0.29
N PHE A 235 16.57 -4.23 0.86
CA PHE A 235 17.90 -4.84 1.01
C PHE A 235 17.89 -6.14 1.82
N VAL A 236 16.99 -6.28 2.80
CA VAL A 236 17.01 -7.38 3.77
C VAL A 236 15.89 -8.39 3.52
N SER A 237 14.67 -7.92 3.23
CA SER A 237 13.52 -8.79 2.96
C SER A 237 13.78 -9.86 1.89
N PRO A 238 14.46 -9.58 0.75
CA PRO A 238 14.70 -10.60 -0.27
C PRO A 238 15.52 -11.79 0.22
N LEU A 239 16.34 -11.61 1.26
CA LEU A 239 17.14 -12.68 1.87
C LEU A 239 16.35 -13.53 2.88
N LEU A 240 15.21 -13.02 3.34
CA LEU A 240 14.40 -13.61 4.38
C LEU A 240 13.13 -14.28 3.88
N GLY A 241 12.74 -13.96 2.66
CA GLY A 241 11.56 -14.50 2.02
C GLY A 241 11.50 -16.02 2.07
N GLY A 242 10.37 -16.58 2.50
CA GLY A 242 10.16 -18.02 2.61
C GLY A 242 10.91 -18.70 3.75
N THR A 243 11.63 -17.96 4.60
CA THR A 243 12.37 -18.51 5.74
C THR A 243 11.60 -18.39 7.05
N GLN A 244 11.93 -19.24 8.02
CA GLN A 244 11.37 -19.12 9.38
C GLN A 244 11.87 -17.88 10.12
N TRP A 245 13.00 -17.29 9.71
CA TRP A 245 13.48 -16.04 10.28
C TRP A 245 12.48 -14.90 10.10
N LEU A 246 11.85 -14.81 8.92
CA LEU A 246 10.80 -13.83 8.66
C LEU A 246 9.63 -13.96 9.63
N ILE A 247 9.25 -15.19 9.99
CA ILE A 247 8.15 -15.45 10.94
C ILE A 247 8.50 -14.91 12.33
N TYR A 248 9.72 -15.17 12.82
CA TYR A 248 10.18 -14.63 14.12
C TYR A 248 10.23 -13.11 14.12
N LEU A 249 10.69 -12.49 13.03
CA LEU A 249 10.68 -11.04 12.88
C LEU A 249 9.26 -10.48 12.95
N LEU A 250 8.32 -11.03 12.18
CA LEU A 250 6.93 -10.56 12.15
C LEU A 250 6.26 -10.71 13.53
N ARG A 251 6.56 -11.79 14.26
CA ARG A 251 6.16 -11.95 15.67
C ARG A 251 6.74 -10.83 16.55
N GLY A 252 8.02 -10.49 16.39
CA GLY A 252 8.67 -9.36 17.07
C GLY A 252 8.05 -8.00 16.76
N LEU A 253 7.46 -7.84 15.57
CA LEU A 253 6.70 -6.64 15.16
C LEU A 253 5.25 -6.63 15.66
N GLY A 254 4.82 -7.69 16.36
CA GLY A 254 3.50 -7.79 16.99
C GLY A 254 2.49 -8.65 16.23
N ALA A 255 2.87 -9.28 15.10
CA ALA A 255 1.97 -10.22 14.43
C ALA A 255 1.69 -11.46 15.29
N LYS A 256 0.42 -11.81 15.43
CA LYS A 256 -0.01 -13.00 16.16
C LYS A 256 0.06 -14.22 15.24
N ILE A 257 1.28 -14.63 14.92
CA ILE A 257 1.53 -15.87 14.16
C ILE A 257 1.61 -17.01 15.17
N ILE A 258 0.45 -17.54 15.54
CA ILE A 258 0.31 -18.61 16.55
C ILE A 258 0.67 -19.97 15.92
N GLY A 259 0.58 -20.05 14.59
CA GLY A 259 0.80 -21.27 13.84
C GLY A 259 2.23 -21.84 13.87
N ASN A 260 2.32 -23.17 13.83
CA ASN A 260 3.51 -23.93 13.41
C ASN A 260 3.50 -24.11 11.89
N ASP A 261 4.70 -24.23 11.30
CA ASP A 261 4.89 -24.45 9.87
C ASP A 261 4.14 -23.40 9.03
N VAL A 262 4.39 -22.12 9.27
CA VAL A 262 3.86 -21.02 8.44
C VAL A 262 4.96 -20.59 7.47
N LEU A 263 4.60 -20.36 6.21
CA LEU A 263 5.52 -19.85 5.20
C LEU A 263 4.96 -18.57 4.58
N ILE A 264 5.76 -17.52 4.63
CA ILE A 264 5.47 -16.21 4.06
C ILE A 264 6.63 -15.89 3.12
N THR A 265 6.33 -15.61 1.85
CA THR A 265 7.38 -15.41 0.84
C THR A 265 8.09 -14.07 0.94
N ASP A 266 7.45 -13.03 1.46
CA ASP A 266 7.95 -11.65 1.43
C ASP A 266 7.54 -10.89 2.71
N PHE A 267 8.39 -9.98 3.17
CA PHE A 267 8.04 -9.11 4.30
C PHE A 267 6.81 -8.23 4.03
N GLN A 268 6.61 -7.82 2.77
CA GLN A 268 5.48 -6.98 2.35
C GLN A 268 4.14 -7.70 2.33
N ASN A 269 4.09 -9.03 2.49
CA ASN A 269 2.84 -9.76 2.52
C ASN A 269 1.93 -9.33 3.68
N VAL A 270 2.50 -8.74 4.74
CA VAL A 270 1.84 -8.38 6.00
C VAL A 270 2.17 -6.92 6.30
N LEU A 271 1.17 -6.04 6.37
CA LEU A 271 1.39 -4.59 6.55
C LEU A 271 1.13 -4.10 7.98
N ASP A 272 0.06 -4.58 8.60
CA ASP A 272 -0.48 -4.09 9.87
C ASP A 272 -0.28 -5.15 10.97
N TYR A 273 0.98 -5.46 11.26
CA TYR A 273 1.39 -6.62 12.06
C TYR A 273 0.50 -6.88 13.30
N PRO A 274 0.24 -5.91 14.20
CA PRO A 274 -0.53 -6.14 15.43
C PRO A 274 -1.99 -6.57 15.24
N PHE A 275 -2.55 -6.34 14.05
CA PHE A 275 -3.93 -6.66 13.70
C PHE A 275 -4.07 -8.00 12.97
N ILE A 276 -2.97 -8.71 12.74
CA ILE A 276 -2.95 -9.93 11.94
C ILE A 276 -2.79 -11.14 12.85
N THR A 277 -3.68 -12.12 12.67
CA THR A 277 -3.61 -13.43 13.32
C THR A 277 -3.48 -14.53 12.27
N ILE A 278 -2.43 -15.34 12.35
CA ILE A 278 -2.14 -16.43 11.39
C ILE A 278 -1.97 -17.74 12.14
N PHE A 279 -2.72 -18.77 11.72
CA PHE A 279 -2.72 -20.11 12.30
C PHE A 279 -1.79 -21.10 11.57
N ASN A 280 -1.80 -22.38 11.99
CA ASN A 280 -0.88 -23.43 11.53
C ASN A 280 -0.96 -23.69 10.02
N HIS A 281 0.16 -24.09 9.41
CA HIS A 281 0.20 -24.58 8.01
C HIS A 281 -0.28 -23.58 6.95
N VAL A 282 -0.25 -22.28 7.25
CA VAL A 282 -0.60 -21.24 6.30
C VAL A 282 0.52 -21.02 5.28
N ARG A 283 0.16 -20.81 4.03
CA ARG A 283 1.08 -20.46 2.94
C ARG A 283 0.66 -19.14 2.33
N ILE A 284 1.52 -18.14 2.39
CA ILE A 284 1.31 -16.83 1.77
C ILE A 284 2.34 -16.66 0.66
N SER A 285 1.86 -16.58 -0.58
CA SER A 285 2.67 -16.56 -1.79
C SER A 285 3.12 -15.15 -2.17
N THR A 286 3.99 -15.07 -3.16
CA THR A 286 4.62 -13.81 -3.59
C THR A 286 3.62 -12.72 -3.93
N ARG A 287 3.83 -11.52 -3.37
CA ARG A 287 2.95 -10.35 -3.51
C ARG A 287 1.50 -10.53 -3.03
N ALA A 288 1.16 -11.61 -2.32
CA ALA A 288 -0.14 -11.69 -1.66
C ALA A 288 -0.18 -10.74 -0.45
N ILE A 289 -1.19 -9.89 -0.31
CA ILE A 289 -1.19 -8.84 0.72
C ILE A 289 -2.34 -9.05 1.71
N ILE A 290 -2.01 -9.10 3.00
CA ILE A 290 -2.99 -8.96 4.09
C ILE A 290 -2.92 -7.52 4.59
N GLN A 291 -3.98 -6.77 4.32
CA GLN A 291 -4.10 -5.37 4.71
C GLN A 291 -5.20 -5.23 5.76
N CYS A 292 -4.86 -4.76 6.95
CA CYS A 292 -5.80 -4.56 8.06
C CYS A 292 -6.22 -3.10 8.25
N HIS A 293 -5.88 -2.22 7.29
CA HIS A 293 -6.42 -0.88 7.22
C HIS A 293 -7.20 -0.61 5.94
N THR A 294 -8.21 0.25 6.03
CA THR A 294 -8.82 0.93 4.88
C THR A 294 -8.74 2.43 5.10
N TYR A 295 -8.71 3.19 4.01
CA TYR A 295 -8.83 4.64 4.07
C TYR A 295 -10.18 5.04 3.50
N GLU A 296 -11.15 5.19 4.40
CA GLU A 296 -12.53 5.49 4.06
C GLU A 296 -12.80 6.95 4.40
N GLN A 297 -13.28 7.73 3.43
CA GLN A 297 -13.69 9.12 3.68
C GLN A 297 -12.60 9.97 4.35
N ARG A 298 -11.35 9.82 3.91
CA ARG A 298 -10.17 10.50 4.46
C ARG A 298 -9.77 10.08 5.90
N ILE A 299 -10.38 9.02 6.43
CA ILE A 299 -10.08 8.45 7.76
C ILE A 299 -9.48 7.06 7.62
N LEU A 300 -8.36 6.83 8.31
CA LEU A 300 -7.75 5.50 8.41
C LEU A 300 -8.56 4.67 9.42
N LYS A 301 -9.13 3.55 8.98
CA LYS A 301 -9.80 2.57 9.84
C LYS A 301 -8.97 1.29 9.86
N LEU A 302 -8.74 0.75 11.05
CA LEU A 302 -7.99 -0.48 11.28
C LEU A 302 -8.92 -1.54 11.84
N MET A 303 -8.88 -2.76 11.31
CA MET A 303 -9.66 -3.89 11.81
C MET A 303 -8.86 -5.19 11.77
N PRO A 304 -8.94 -6.03 12.81
CA PRO A 304 -8.19 -7.27 12.86
C PRO A 304 -8.61 -8.23 11.75
N THR A 305 -7.64 -8.97 11.20
CA THR A 305 -7.85 -9.98 10.15
C THR A 305 -7.24 -11.30 10.58
N THR A 306 -7.98 -12.38 10.37
CA THR A 306 -7.59 -13.73 10.81
C THR A 306 -7.47 -14.68 9.63
N VAL A 307 -6.33 -15.37 9.54
CA VAL A 307 -6.07 -16.42 8.55
C VAL A 307 -6.02 -17.78 9.27
N GLY A 308 -7.09 -18.55 9.13
CA GLY A 308 -7.27 -19.87 9.70
C GLY A 308 -6.27 -20.92 9.18
N PRO A 309 -6.16 -22.06 9.87
CA PRO A 309 -5.14 -23.07 9.57
C PRO A 309 -5.30 -23.65 8.17
N TYR A 310 -4.21 -24.11 7.56
CA TYR A 310 -4.17 -24.70 6.21
C TYR A 310 -4.64 -23.79 5.07
N SER A 311 -4.81 -22.48 5.32
CA SER A 311 -5.18 -21.53 4.27
C SER A 311 -3.99 -21.21 3.36
N ILE A 312 -4.27 -21.06 2.07
CA ILE A 312 -3.30 -20.75 1.02
C ILE A 312 -3.72 -19.44 0.35
N LEU A 313 -2.90 -18.41 0.49
CA LEU A 313 -3.04 -17.15 -0.23
C LEU A 313 -2.07 -17.19 -1.42
N ARG A 314 -2.60 -17.23 -2.64
CA ARG A 314 -1.82 -17.32 -3.87
C ARG A 314 -1.37 -15.94 -4.36
N SER A 315 -0.45 -15.94 -5.32
CA SER A 315 0.29 -14.73 -5.71
C SER A 315 -0.63 -13.57 -6.10
N MET A 316 -0.29 -12.36 -5.66
CA MET A 316 -1.08 -11.13 -5.91
C MET A 316 -2.52 -11.15 -5.39
N SER A 317 -2.93 -12.12 -4.55
CA SER A 317 -4.22 -12.03 -3.85
C SER A 317 -4.17 -10.95 -2.77
N MET A 318 -5.27 -10.28 -2.49
CA MET A 318 -5.37 -9.28 -1.44
C MET A 318 -6.53 -9.62 -0.49
N VAL A 319 -6.29 -9.49 0.81
CA VAL A 319 -7.30 -9.68 1.87
C VAL A 319 -7.46 -8.36 2.62
N PHE A 320 -8.69 -7.86 2.65
CA PHE A 320 -9.04 -6.60 3.31
C PHE A 320 -9.31 -6.75 4.82
N PRO A 321 -9.45 -5.62 5.53
CA PRO A 321 -9.60 -5.63 6.98
C PRO A 321 -10.90 -6.28 7.44
N GLY A 322 -10.89 -6.90 8.63
CA GLY A 322 -12.07 -7.52 9.23
C GLY A 322 -12.37 -8.93 8.72
N CYS A 323 -11.61 -9.42 7.73
CA CYS A 323 -11.84 -10.75 7.18
C CYS A 323 -11.52 -11.85 8.20
N GLN A 324 -12.31 -12.92 8.17
CA GLN A 324 -12.00 -14.15 8.89
C GLN A 324 -12.04 -15.32 7.92
N LEU A 325 -10.87 -15.90 7.67
CA LEU A 325 -10.72 -17.15 6.93
C LEU A 325 -10.75 -18.27 7.96
N LYS A 326 -11.79 -19.12 7.97
CA LYS A 326 -11.96 -20.14 9.01
C LYS A 326 -10.92 -21.25 8.94
N GLY A 327 -10.38 -21.57 7.76
CA GLY A 327 -9.34 -22.58 7.56
C GLY A 327 -9.51 -23.37 6.27
N GLY A 328 -8.42 -23.92 5.74
CA GLY A 328 -8.42 -24.64 4.45
C GLY A 328 -8.80 -23.75 3.26
N ASN A 329 -8.79 -22.43 3.43
CA ASN A 329 -9.23 -21.50 2.39
C ASN A 329 -8.16 -21.34 1.31
N ILE A 330 -8.56 -21.48 0.05
CA ILE A 330 -7.67 -21.22 -1.09
C ILE A 330 -8.10 -19.90 -1.74
N ILE A 331 -7.24 -18.89 -1.65
CA ILE A 331 -7.45 -17.61 -2.32
C ILE A 331 -6.60 -17.61 -3.59
N ASN A 332 -7.25 -17.62 -4.75
CA ASN A 332 -6.56 -17.71 -6.04
C ASN A 332 -5.80 -16.42 -6.41
N PRO A 333 -4.88 -16.49 -7.39
CA PRO A 333 -4.11 -15.34 -7.80
C PRO A 333 -5.02 -14.19 -8.23
N CYS A 334 -4.58 -12.95 -7.96
CA CYS A 334 -5.32 -11.74 -8.31
C CYS A 334 -6.76 -11.69 -7.77
N THR A 335 -7.05 -12.39 -6.67
CA THR A 335 -8.36 -12.34 -6.00
C THR A 335 -8.35 -11.30 -4.88
N LEU A 336 -9.40 -10.49 -4.80
CA LEU A 336 -9.59 -9.51 -3.73
C LEU A 336 -10.70 -9.98 -2.79
N ILE A 337 -10.37 -10.35 -1.55
CA ILE A 337 -11.38 -10.61 -0.52
C ILE A 337 -11.81 -9.29 0.10
N LEU A 338 -13.12 -9.07 0.19
CA LEU A 338 -13.69 -7.78 0.58
C LEU A 338 -13.74 -7.63 2.09
N LYS A 339 -13.89 -6.38 2.52
CA LYS A 339 -13.93 -6.01 3.93
C LYS A 339 -15.01 -6.79 4.68
N ASP A 340 -14.69 -7.24 5.90
CA ASP A 340 -15.59 -7.98 6.81
C ASP A 340 -16.04 -9.37 6.31
N ASP A 341 -15.52 -9.88 5.17
CA ASP A 341 -15.90 -11.18 4.63
C ASP A 341 -15.55 -12.34 5.59
N GLN A 342 -16.50 -13.27 5.75
CA GLN A 342 -16.37 -14.46 6.57
C GLN A 342 -16.30 -15.70 5.67
N LEU A 343 -15.11 -16.23 5.45
CA LEU A 343 -14.89 -17.33 4.51
C LEU A 343 -15.08 -18.68 5.22
N PRO A 344 -16.06 -19.51 4.81
CA PRO A 344 -16.26 -20.84 5.38
C PRO A 344 -15.05 -21.75 5.19
N GLU A 345 -14.92 -22.79 6.00
CA GLU A 345 -13.80 -23.74 5.89
C GLU A 345 -13.75 -24.44 4.53
N ASN A 346 -12.55 -24.75 4.06
CA ASN A 346 -12.29 -25.52 2.84
C ASN A 346 -12.86 -24.91 1.55
N THR A 347 -13.07 -23.59 1.52
CA THR A 347 -13.60 -22.91 0.33
C THR A 347 -12.49 -22.33 -0.54
N GLU A 348 -12.70 -22.37 -1.86
CA GLU A 348 -11.81 -21.76 -2.85
C GLU A 348 -12.47 -20.53 -3.49
N TRP A 349 -11.71 -19.44 -3.61
CA TRP A 349 -12.21 -18.14 -4.08
C TRP A 349 -11.39 -17.61 -5.25
N LEU A 350 -12.05 -16.97 -6.20
CA LEU A 350 -11.43 -16.35 -7.38
C LEU A 350 -12.12 -15.04 -7.77
N GLY A 351 -11.33 -14.05 -8.15
CA GLY A 351 -11.77 -12.84 -8.88
C GLY A 351 -11.80 -11.55 -8.07
N CYS A 352 -12.11 -10.47 -8.77
CA CYS A 352 -12.36 -9.15 -8.22
C CYS A 352 -13.64 -8.62 -8.90
N PRO A 353 -14.80 -8.56 -8.22
CA PRO A 353 -15.06 -9.04 -6.86
C PRO A 353 -14.93 -10.57 -6.71
N PRO A 354 -14.72 -11.08 -5.49
CA PRO A 354 -14.43 -12.49 -5.26
C PRO A 354 -15.70 -13.34 -5.41
N LYS A 355 -15.55 -14.54 -5.97
CA LYS A 355 -16.59 -15.57 -6.01
C LYS A 355 -16.04 -16.89 -5.54
N MET A 356 -16.84 -17.65 -4.81
CA MET A 356 -16.52 -19.02 -4.44
C MET A 356 -16.61 -19.91 -5.68
N ILE A 357 -15.62 -20.77 -5.88
CA ILE A 357 -15.54 -21.71 -7.02
C ILE A 357 -15.52 -23.18 -6.61
N ALA A 358 -15.15 -23.49 -5.35
CA ALA A 358 -15.20 -24.84 -4.80
C ALA A 358 -15.40 -24.83 -3.27
N HIS A 359 -15.88 -25.96 -2.73
CA HIS A 359 -16.04 -26.29 -1.31
C HIS A 359 -15.57 -27.72 -1.06
#